data_AF-D6TKI3-F1
#
_entry.id   AF-D6TKI3-F1
#
_cell.length_a   1.000
_cell.length_b   1.000
_cell.length_c   1.000
_cell.angle_alpha   90.00
_cell.angle_beta   90.00
_cell.angle_gamma   90.00
#
_symmetry.space_group_name_H-M   'P 1'
#
loop_
_entity.id
_entity.type
_entity.pdbx_description
1 polymer ?
#
loop_
_entity_poly.entity_id
_entity_poly.type
_entity_poly.pdbx_seq_one_letter_code
_entity_poly.pdbx_strand_id
1 'polypeptide(L)'
;MHEKYKQRLLNRLSAAWPVCRLCPVDVEELDAKTWMVTYRDAQTGEISRSGLYKAELRRQEQNMRAWSVVPGTRSAPPAQEVPVVELPGDVSEPDALLVAEKMESMVRVLGAFVDTLVLNVYQTRADLEVIKGRLESNLIDELTLLKEQAQNDEEPVPSRFVFGGAPLLMTAKGGEGFQWILRNKLLSLAINKGSKMKLIAQVRCSSEYLWGVRDLGKVMHEVFGFLVTIFGQRLKLQVSACDLAVDVVGFHLGTLKDVKRHFVSRAQLTEERPLSEDGMIDGPDGIKQRWGRITGLPFGARNGRLSALIYDKTHEIKYHSPEKAWFHDLWREVRDAETGEPLWEEGTDVLRLEIRWKRPGLNEVKGELHGEEFHGIDDAFDLEDHLAGLWSYAVGRLGGGEDGLPDGWLRYVVPTDDTNRSRWPVHPDWQVIQGAFQEREQLEVSAYEREEQEREELLQLVDEELAARPFSTDKKKGRRPGRRIVSAAHPVVPESFTLKPYIRQRKREKNMLRLIAQIAGLLITLEAWRQPSHEERDVFSDLSDTVSFAFNHVEEYYDDKERDFEREVKKRRVLLSIPNKSSQAA
;
A
#
# COMPACT_ATOMS: atom_id res chain seq x y z
N MET A 1 -9.25 9.74 36.71
CA MET A 1 -10.16 9.31 35.63
C MET A 1 -11.59 9.70 36.00
N HIS A 2 -12.37 10.30 35.11
CA HIS A 2 -13.77 10.69 35.40
C HIS A 2 -14.66 9.45 35.55
N GLU A 3 -15.55 9.41 36.55
CA GLU A 3 -16.32 8.20 36.92
C GLU A 3 -17.16 7.64 35.76
N LYS A 4 -17.78 8.53 34.96
CA LYS A 4 -18.53 8.14 33.75
C LYS A 4 -17.67 7.45 32.69
N TYR A 5 -16.41 7.87 32.54
CA TYR A 5 -15.46 7.26 31.60
C TYR A 5 -14.98 5.90 32.13
N LYS A 6 -14.69 5.83 33.43
CA LYS A 6 -14.33 4.61 34.14
C LYS A 6 -15.39 3.52 33.96
N GLN A 7 -16.67 3.84 34.18
CA GLN A 7 -17.76 2.88 34.00
C GLN A 7 -17.91 2.41 32.54
N ARG A 8 -17.79 3.32 31.57
CA ARG A 8 -17.81 2.94 30.14
C ARG A 8 -16.67 2.00 29.79
N LEU A 9 -15.48 2.22 30.35
CA LEU A 9 -14.32 1.39 30.11
C LEU A 9 -14.48 -0.02 30.74
N LEU A 10 -15.04 -0.11 31.95
CA LEU A 10 -15.36 -1.40 32.58
C LEU A 10 -16.38 -2.20 31.76
N ASN A 11 -17.40 -1.55 31.21
CA ASN A 11 -18.37 -2.20 30.33
C ASN A 11 -17.70 -2.73 29.04
N ARG A 12 -16.78 -1.95 28.44
CA ARG A 12 -16.02 -2.38 27.26
C ARG A 12 -15.09 -3.55 27.56
N LEU A 13 -14.36 -3.51 28.67
CA LEU A 13 -13.49 -4.60 29.12
C LEU A 13 -14.29 -5.88 29.35
N SER A 14 -15.47 -5.78 29.95
CA SER A 14 -16.35 -6.92 30.18
C SER A 14 -16.88 -7.51 28.86
N ALA A 15 -17.21 -6.66 27.88
CA ALA A 15 -17.69 -7.08 26.57
C ALA A 15 -16.59 -7.70 25.69
N ALA A 16 -15.34 -7.26 25.82
CA ALA A 16 -14.20 -7.77 25.05
C ALA A 16 -13.71 -9.15 25.54
N TRP A 17 -14.03 -9.52 26.79
CA TRP A 17 -13.67 -10.81 27.39
C TRP A 17 -14.86 -11.49 28.09
N PRO A 18 -15.95 -11.82 27.36
CA PRO A 18 -17.19 -12.28 27.98
C PRO A 18 -17.10 -13.69 28.59
N VAL A 19 -16.05 -14.46 28.25
CA VAL A 19 -15.84 -15.85 28.72
C VAL A 19 -14.68 -15.96 29.71
N CYS A 20 -14.09 -14.83 30.14
CA CYS A 20 -12.98 -14.88 31.10
C CYS A 20 -13.46 -15.13 32.53
N ARG A 21 -12.76 -16.04 33.21
CA ARG A 21 -12.91 -16.28 34.66
C ARG A 21 -12.66 -15.03 35.51
N LEU A 22 -11.96 -14.04 34.95
CA LEU A 22 -11.59 -12.78 35.58
C LEU A 22 -12.51 -11.64 35.09
N CYS A 23 -13.37 -11.13 35.98
CA CYS A 23 -14.25 -10.00 35.68
C CYS A 23 -13.57 -8.68 36.08
N PRO A 24 -13.45 -7.69 35.17
CA PRO A 24 -12.89 -6.39 35.51
C PRO A 24 -13.86 -5.65 36.46
N VAL A 25 -13.37 -5.24 37.64
CA VAL A 25 -14.17 -4.54 38.67
C VAL A 25 -13.70 -3.11 38.91
N ASP A 26 -12.46 -2.79 38.54
CA ASP A 26 -11.91 -1.45 38.66
C ASP A 26 -10.85 -1.18 37.58
N VAL A 27 -10.65 0.09 37.23
CA VAL A 27 -9.65 0.50 36.26
C VAL A 27 -9.09 1.88 36.60
N GLU A 28 -7.76 1.97 36.60
CA GLU A 28 -7.00 3.20 36.84
C GLU A 28 -6.05 3.45 35.66
N GLU A 29 -5.79 4.72 35.35
CA GLU A 29 -4.83 5.08 34.32
C GLU A 29 -3.42 5.06 34.91
N LEU A 30 -2.56 4.17 34.40
CA LEU A 30 -1.17 4.08 34.83
C LEU A 30 -0.32 5.08 34.05
N ASP A 31 -0.50 5.13 32.74
CA ASP A 31 0.16 6.05 31.81
C ASP A 31 -0.66 6.27 30.53
N ALA A 32 -0.13 7.04 29.58
CA ALA A 32 -0.81 7.36 28.32
C ALA A 32 -1.19 6.14 27.47
N LYS A 33 -0.54 4.99 27.64
CA LYS A 33 -0.68 3.76 26.85
C LYS A 33 -1.22 2.56 27.64
N THR A 34 -1.25 2.63 28.96
CA THR A 34 -1.53 1.48 29.83
C THR A 34 -2.55 1.81 30.91
N TRP A 35 -3.51 0.92 31.11
CA TRP A 35 -4.39 0.92 32.27
C TRP A 35 -3.94 -0.13 33.29
N MET A 36 -4.14 0.16 34.57
CA MET A 36 -4.12 -0.86 35.62
C MET A 36 -5.54 -1.35 35.84
N VAL A 37 -5.83 -2.61 35.49
CA VAL A 37 -7.16 -3.18 35.64
C VAL A 37 -7.16 -4.12 36.84
N THR A 38 -8.13 -3.93 37.73
CA THR A 38 -8.38 -4.84 38.85
C THR A 38 -9.44 -5.84 38.41
N TYR A 39 -9.10 -7.12 38.47
CA TYR A 39 -9.98 -8.23 38.14
C TYR A 39 -10.43 -8.94 39.41
N ARG A 40 -11.64 -9.48 39.39
CA ARG A 40 -12.17 -10.41 40.39
C ARG A 40 -12.42 -11.74 39.72
N ASP A 41 -11.84 -12.81 40.26
CA ASP A 41 -12.15 -14.18 39.83
C ASP A 41 -13.61 -14.51 40.18
N ALA A 42 -14.39 -14.91 39.19
CA ALA A 42 -15.82 -15.19 39.36
C ALA A 42 -16.10 -16.42 40.24
N GLN A 43 -15.15 -17.35 40.37
CA GLN A 43 -15.30 -18.58 41.15
C GLN A 43 -14.73 -18.44 42.57
N THR A 44 -13.54 -17.85 42.70
CA THR A 44 -12.85 -17.77 44.01
C THR A 44 -13.09 -16.44 44.73
N GLY A 45 -13.55 -15.41 44.01
CA GLY A 45 -13.67 -14.05 44.53
C GLY A 45 -12.33 -13.34 44.73
N GLU A 46 -11.21 -13.97 44.39
CA GLU A 46 -9.86 -13.42 44.54
C GLU A 46 -9.67 -12.20 43.64
N ILE A 47 -8.99 -11.19 44.16
CA ILE A 47 -8.75 -9.92 43.45
C ILE A 47 -7.29 -9.90 42.97
N SER A 48 -7.10 -9.69 41.67
CA SER A 48 -5.78 -9.52 41.06
C SER A 48 -5.71 -8.21 40.26
N ARG A 49 -4.50 -7.70 40.06
CA ARG A 49 -4.24 -6.47 39.29
C ARG A 49 -3.28 -6.78 38.16
N SER A 50 -3.61 -6.31 36.95
CA SER A 50 -2.75 -6.48 35.78
C SER A 50 -2.74 -5.21 34.92
N GLY A 51 -1.60 -4.95 34.30
CA GLY A 51 -1.46 -3.88 33.31
C GLY A 51 -2.07 -4.32 31.98
N LEU A 52 -2.91 -3.47 31.40
CA LEU A 52 -3.51 -3.67 30.09
C LEU A 52 -3.14 -2.53 29.15
N TYR A 53 -2.46 -2.86 28.07
CA TYR A 53 -2.19 -1.88 27.02
C TYR A 53 -3.49 -1.47 26.32
N LYS A 54 -3.68 -0.17 26.08
CA LYS A 54 -4.86 0.37 25.39
C LYS A 54 -5.04 -0.26 23.99
N ALA A 55 -3.94 -0.62 23.33
CA ALA A 55 -3.94 -1.32 22.03
C ALA A 55 -4.47 -2.76 22.12
N GLU A 56 -4.26 -3.45 23.26
CA GLU A 56 -4.72 -4.82 23.47
C GLU A 56 -6.24 -4.91 23.55
N LEU A 57 -6.87 -3.98 24.29
CA LEU A 57 -8.34 -3.87 24.30
C LEU A 57 -8.89 -3.63 22.88
N ARG A 58 -8.27 -2.74 22.11
CA ARG A 58 -8.71 -2.46 20.72
C ARG A 58 -8.62 -3.71 19.84
N ARG A 59 -7.50 -4.45 19.93
CA ARG A 59 -7.31 -5.72 19.20
C ARG A 59 -8.39 -6.74 19.58
N GLN A 60 -8.71 -6.86 20.86
CA GLN A 60 -9.71 -7.81 21.32
C GLN A 60 -11.14 -7.40 20.91
N GLU A 61 -11.48 -6.12 20.94
CA GLU A 61 -12.76 -5.61 20.44
C GLU A 61 -12.92 -5.87 18.93
N GLN A 62 -11.85 -5.78 18.15
CA GLN A 62 -11.83 -6.14 16.72
C GLN A 62 -12.08 -7.64 16.53
N ASN A 63 -11.39 -8.50 17.29
CA ASN A 63 -11.57 -9.96 17.23
C ASN A 63 -13.01 -10.39 17.57
N MET A 64 -13.64 -9.76 18.57
CA MET A 64 -15.01 -10.07 18.99
C MET A 64 -16.05 -9.60 17.96
N ARG A 65 -15.82 -8.48 17.29
CA ARG A 65 -16.73 -7.99 16.23
C ARG A 65 -16.75 -8.91 15.01
N ALA A 66 -15.60 -9.51 14.68
CA ALA A 66 -15.52 -10.55 13.65
C ALA A 66 -16.37 -11.79 13.98
N TRP A 67 -16.67 -12.04 15.27
CA TRP A 67 -17.48 -13.18 15.71
C TRP A 67 -18.98 -12.89 15.84
N SER A 68 -19.39 -11.62 15.97
CA SER A 68 -20.79 -11.25 16.26
C SER A 68 -21.71 -11.11 15.04
N VAL A 69 -21.24 -11.37 13.82
CA VAL A 69 -22.07 -11.37 12.60
C VAL A 69 -22.45 -12.81 12.23
N VAL A 70 -23.33 -13.41 13.03
CA VAL A 70 -24.07 -14.63 12.66
C VAL A 70 -25.53 -14.41 13.00
N PRO A 71 -26.44 -14.23 12.01
CA PRO A 71 -27.87 -14.29 12.26
C PRO A 71 -28.28 -15.74 12.56
N GLY A 72 -29.00 -15.91 13.66
CA GLY A 72 -29.39 -17.20 14.20
C GLY A 72 -30.26 -18.04 13.26
N THR A 73 -30.00 -19.34 13.34
CA THR A 73 -30.81 -20.45 12.85
C THR A 73 -32.12 -20.59 13.62
N ARG A 74 -33.25 -20.69 12.91
CA ARG A 74 -34.42 -21.47 13.33
C ARG A 74 -35.00 -22.21 12.12
N SER A 75 -35.13 -23.52 12.27
CA SER A 75 -35.57 -24.50 11.29
C SER A 75 -37.05 -24.84 11.41
N ALA A 76 -37.72 -25.07 10.26
CA ALA A 76 -38.79 -26.06 10.07
C ALA A 76 -38.94 -26.37 8.55
N PRO A 77 -39.30 -27.62 8.15
CA PRO A 77 -39.22 -28.11 6.77
C PRO A 77 -40.48 -27.80 5.91
N PRO A 78 -40.42 -27.93 4.57
CA PRO A 78 -41.51 -27.54 3.67
C PRO A 78 -42.56 -28.65 3.49
N ALA A 79 -43.82 -28.24 3.38
CA ALA A 79 -44.90 -29.09 2.86
C ALA A 79 -45.11 -28.79 1.37
N GLN A 80 -45.20 -29.86 0.59
CA GLN A 80 -45.59 -29.90 -0.81
C GLN A 80 -46.93 -29.19 -1.06
N GLU A 81 -47.07 -28.54 -2.22
CA GLU A 81 -48.27 -28.67 -3.04
C GLU A 81 -47.97 -28.22 -4.49
N VAL A 82 -48.25 -29.14 -5.41
CA VAL A 82 -48.31 -28.92 -6.87
C VAL A 82 -49.75 -28.48 -7.19
N PRO A 83 -49.94 -27.56 -8.14
CA PRO A 83 -50.82 -27.95 -9.25
C PRO A 83 -50.26 -27.61 -10.63
N VAL A 84 -50.56 -28.55 -11.51
CA VAL A 84 -50.53 -28.53 -12.99
C VAL A 84 -51.54 -27.50 -13.53
N VAL A 85 -51.49 -27.26 -14.85
CA VAL A 85 -52.49 -26.63 -15.76
C VAL A 85 -52.11 -25.18 -16.11
N GLU A 86 -51.99 -24.68 -17.34
CA GLU A 86 -52.27 -25.10 -18.74
C GLU A 86 -51.46 -24.17 -19.68
N LEU A 87 -51.06 -24.65 -20.87
CA LEU A 87 -50.70 -23.79 -22.01
C LEU A 87 -51.98 -23.41 -22.77
N PRO A 88 -52.14 -22.15 -23.22
CA PRO A 88 -51.95 -21.92 -24.65
C PRO A 88 -51.45 -20.51 -25.03
N GLY A 89 -50.92 -20.36 -26.23
CA GLY A 89 -50.95 -19.06 -26.91
C GLY A 89 -49.71 -18.74 -27.71
N ASP A 90 -49.71 -19.19 -28.96
CA ASP A 90 -48.92 -18.65 -30.06
C ASP A 90 -49.24 -17.14 -30.20
N VAL A 91 -48.26 -16.28 -29.94
CA VAL A 91 -48.32 -14.83 -30.21
C VAL A 91 -46.98 -14.40 -30.81
N SER A 92 -47.08 -13.99 -32.07
CA SER A 92 -46.12 -13.27 -32.89
C SER A 92 -45.27 -12.23 -32.16
N GLU A 93 -43.97 -12.19 -32.50
CA GLU A 93 -43.01 -11.07 -32.30
C GLU A 93 -43.67 -9.69 -32.41
N PRO A 94 -43.27 -8.69 -31.60
CA PRO A 94 -41.90 -8.13 -31.64
C PRO A 94 -41.35 -7.60 -30.30
N ASP A 95 -40.13 -7.98 -29.92
CA ASP A 95 -39.19 -7.19 -29.08
C ASP A 95 -37.99 -8.07 -28.67
N ALA A 96 -37.07 -8.29 -29.61
CA ALA A 96 -35.78 -8.93 -29.35
C ALA A 96 -34.69 -7.86 -29.10
N LEU A 97 -34.96 -6.94 -28.17
CA LEU A 97 -33.99 -5.98 -27.65
C LEU A 97 -34.01 -6.00 -26.11
N LEU A 98 -32.89 -6.46 -25.55
CA LEU A 98 -32.41 -6.20 -24.17
C LEU A 98 -33.13 -6.91 -23.02
N VAL A 99 -32.89 -8.22 -22.89
CA VAL A 99 -32.61 -8.81 -21.58
C VAL A 99 -31.31 -9.58 -21.70
N ALA A 100 -30.18 -8.87 -21.63
CA ALA A 100 -28.93 -9.51 -21.27
C ALA A 100 -29.10 -9.94 -19.81
N GLU A 101 -29.52 -11.19 -19.58
CA GLU A 101 -29.37 -11.82 -18.27
C GLU A 101 -27.94 -11.54 -17.83
N LYS A 102 -27.82 -10.87 -16.69
CA LYS A 102 -26.54 -10.46 -16.11
C LYS A 102 -25.83 -11.77 -15.72
N MET A 103 -25.14 -12.39 -16.67
CA MET A 103 -24.38 -13.61 -16.41
C MET A 103 -23.35 -13.26 -15.35
N GLU A 104 -23.61 -13.67 -14.12
CA GLU A 104 -22.67 -13.49 -13.04
C GLU A 104 -21.41 -14.28 -13.38
N SER A 105 -20.27 -13.60 -13.34
CA SER A 105 -18.98 -14.25 -13.53
C SER A 105 -18.79 -15.29 -12.43
N MET A 106 -18.30 -16.48 -12.80
CA MET A 106 -17.87 -17.50 -11.83
C MET A 106 -16.47 -17.19 -11.26
N VAL A 107 -15.77 -16.20 -11.81
CA VAL A 107 -14.43 -15.85 -11.37
C VAL A 107 -14.48 -15.23 -9.98
N ARG A 108 -13.56 -15.66 -9.12
CA ARG A 108 -13.34 -15.09 -7.79
C ARG A 108 -11.85 -14.86 -7.57
N VAL A 109 -11.52 -13.71 -6.96
CA VAL A 109 -10.14 -13.36 -6.60
C VAL A 109 -9.80 -13.97 -5.26
N LEU A 110 -8.72 -14.75 -5.21
CA LEU A 110 -8.12 -15.29 -3.99
C LEU A 110 -7.09 -14.33 -3.38
N GLY A 111 -6.45 -13.51 -4.19
CA GLY A 111 -5.52 -12.51 -3.67
C GLY A 111 -4.93 -11.67 -4.79
N ALA A 112 -4.62 -10.42 -4.45
CA ALA A 112 -3.97 -9.48 -5.34
C ALA A 112 -2.86 -8.77 -4.57
N PHE A 113 -1.62 -8.89 -5.02
CA PHE A 113 -0.49 -8.24 -4.35
C PHE A 113 0.76 -8.16 -5.25
N VAL A 114 1.82 -7.51 -4.74
CA VAL A 114 3.12 -7.48 -5.39
C VAL A 114 3.82 -8.84 -5.23
N ASP A 115 4.18 -9.49 -6.34
CA ASP A 115 4.83 -10.80 -6.37
C ASP A 115 6.36 -10.72 -6.44
N THR A 116 6.89 -9.66 -7.05
CA THR A 116 8.33 -9.35 -7.04
C THR A 116 8.52 -7.85 -6.95
N LEU A 117 9.42 -7.42 -6.06
CA LEU A 117 9.84 -6.02 -5.94
C LEU A 117 11.36 -5.94 -6.03
N VAL A 118 11.85 -5.12 -6.95
CA VAL A 118 13.27 -4.84 -7.12
C VAL A 118 13.54 -3.36 -6.90
N LEU A 119 14.41 -3.05 -5.94
CA LEU A 119 14.77 -1.70 -5.52
C LEU A 119 16.23 -1.42 -5.84
N ASN A 120 16.47 -0.34 -6.56
CA ASN A 120 17.79 0.25 -6.74
C ASN A 120 18.13 1.11 -5.52
N VAL A 121 19.33 0.94 -4.99
CA VAL A 121 19.81 1.65 -3.80
C VAL A 121 20.86 2.67 -4.21
N TYR A 122 20.59 3.93 -3.92
CA TYR A 122 21.46 5.07 -4.20
C TYR A 122 21.90 5.76 -2.92
N GLN A 123 23.16 6.22 -2.88
CA GLN A 123 23.60 7.14 -1.83
C GLN A 123 23.15 8.57 -2.14
N THR A 124 22.85 9.31 -1.09
CA THR A 124 22.36 10.69 -1.19
C THR A 124 23.13 11.64 -0.28
N ARG A 125 23.02 12.93 -0.59
CA ARG A 125 23.36 14.03 0.32
C ARG A 125 22.21 14.28 1.32
N ALA A 126 22.39 15.28 2.19
CA ALA A 126 21.36 15.67 3.15
C ALA A 126 20.11 16.26 2.47
N ASP A 127 20.24 16.77 1.25
CA ASP A 127 19.17 17.29 0.37
C ASP A 127 18.55 16.22 -0.54
N LEU A 128 18.89 14.95 -0.33
CA LEU A 128 18.37 13.79 -1.07
C LEU A 128 18.86 13.69 -2.52
N GLU A 129 19.79 14.56 -2.93
CA GLU A 129 20.42 14.50 -4.24
C GLU A 129 21.27 13.23 -4.35
N VAL A 130 21.08 12.46 -5.43
CA VAL A 130 21.84 11.23 -5.66
C VAL A 130 23.28 11.54 -6.06
N ILE A 131 24.22 11.07 -5.24
CA ILE A 131 25.66 11.21 -5.46
C ILE A 131 26.28 9.94 -6.04
N LYS A 132 27.55 10.04 -6.46
CA LYS A 132 28.32 8.86 -6.86
C LYS A 132 28.53 7.97 -5.63
N GLY A 133 27.93 6.80 -5.68
CA GLY A 133 28.00 5.81 -4.63
C GLY A 133 29.42 5.34 -4.35
N ARG A 134 29.87 5.45 -3.10
CA ARG A 134 31.14 4.87 -2.64
C ARG A 134 30.87 4.02 -1.40
N LEU A 135 31.19 2.73 -1.50
CA LEU A 135 31.16 1.85 -0.34
C LEU A 135 32.35 2.15 0.57
N GLU A 136 32.15 1.97 1.87
CA GLU A 136 33.22 2.06 2.85
C GLU A 136 34.23 0.92 2.65
N SER A 137 35.52 1.21 2.88
CA SER A 137 36.60 0.24 2.61
C SER A 137 36.47 -1.05 3.44
N ASN A 138 36.13 -0.92 4.71
CA ASN A 138 35.84 -2.05 5.61
C ASN A 138 34.75 -2.98 5.06
N LEU A 139 33.68 -2.43 4.50
CA LEU A 139 32.60 -3.21 3.90
C LEU A 139 33.07 -3.91 2.62
N ILE A 140 33.88 -3.24 1.80
CA ILE A 140 34.48 -3.86 0.61
C ILE A 140 35.36 -5.06 0.99
N ASP A 141 36.20 -4.89 2.01
CA ASP A 141 37.12 -5.93 2.48
C ASP A 141 36.34 -7.12 3.07
N GLU A 142 35.31 -6.85 3.88
CA GLU A 142 34.39 -7.87 4.42
C GLU A 142 33.71 -8.67 3.31
N LEU A 143 33.11 -7.99 2.33
CA LEU A 143 32.40 -8.64 1.23
C LEU A 143 33.35 -9.44 0.32
N THR A 144 34.58 -8.95 0.13
CA THR A 144 35.61 -9.65 -0.66
C THR A 144 36.05 -10.92 0.04
N LEU A 145 36.34 -10.86 1.34
CA LEU A 145 36.71 -12.03 2.14
C LEU A 145 35.60 -13.10 2.13
N LEU A 146 34.35 -12.70 2.34
CA LEU A 146 33.21 -13.63 2.30
C LEU A 146 33.05 -14.29 0.93
N LYS A 147 33.33 -13.56 -0.15
CA LYS A 147 33.24 -14.09 -1.51
C LYS A 147 34.38 -15.06 -1.81
N GLU A 148 35.61 -14.74 -1.40
CA GLU A 148 36.75 -15.64 -1.52
C GLU A 148 36.52 -16.95 -0.76
N GLN A 149 35.97 -16.87 0.46
CA GLN A 149 35.55 -18.05 1.22
C GLN A 149 34.50 -18.87 0.46
N ALA A 150 33.42 -18.23 -0.02
CA ALA A 150 32.38 -18.93 -0.79
C ALA A 150 32.90 -19.55 -2.11
N GLN A 151 33.96 -18.99 -2.70
CA GLN A 151 34.62 -19.55 -3.88
C GLN A 151 35.51 -20.75 -3.54
N ASN A 152 36.25 -20.69 -2.42
CA ASN A 152 37.11 -21.77 -1.97
C ASN A 152 36.32 -22.97 -1.47
N ASP A 153 35.21 -22.73 -0.76
CA ASP A 153 34.37 -23.77 -0.17
C ASP A 153 33.36 -24.34 -1.18
N GLU A 154 33.19 -23.69 -2.34
CA GLU A 154 32.15 -23.95 -3.34
C GLU A 154 30.70 -23.91 -2.79
N GLU A 155 30.51 -23.39 -1.58
CA GLU A 155 29.24 -23.28 -0.88
C GLU A 155 28.92 -21.83 -0.48
N PRO A 156 27.63 -21.47 -0.34
CA PRO A 156 27.26 -20.14 0.15
C PRO A 156 27.69 -19.92 1.62
N VAL A 157 28.38 -18.81 1.89
CA VAL A 157 28.91 -18.50 3.23
C VAL A 157 28.00 -17.52 3.97
N PRO A 158 27.62 -17.79 5.24
CA PRO A 158 26.77 -16.88 6.00
C PRO A 158 27.50 -15.56 6.33
N SER A 159 26.81 -14.44 6.11
CA SER A 159 27.28 -13.10 6.50
C SER A 159 26.67 -12.65 7.83
N ARG A 160 27.18 -11.53 8.37
CA ARG A 160 26.55 -10.86 9.53
C ARG A 160 25.24 -10.15 9.21
N PHE A 161 24.89 -10.00 7.93
CA PHE A 161 23.68 -9.30 7.52
C PHE A 161 22.49 -10.23 7.71
N VAL A 162 21.60 -9.89 8.64
CA VAL A 162 20.43 -10.70 8.99
C VAL A 162 19.16 -9.98 8.54
N PHE A 163 18.28 -10.71 7.85
CA PHE A 163 16.97 -10.22 7.42
C PHE A 163 15.90 -11.30 7.65
N GLY A 164 14.78 -10.92 8.27
CA GLY A 164 13.74 -11.87 8.67
C GLY A 164 14.24 -13.00 9.55
N GLY A 165 15.18 -12.70 10.45
CA GLY A 165 15.74 -13.66 11.41
C GLY A 165 16.79 -14.64 10.86
N ALA A 166 17.12 -14.58 9.56
CA ALA A 166 18.12 -15.45 8.94
C ALA A 166 19.27 -14.64 8.30
N PRO A 167 20.53 -15.11 8.39
CA PRO A 167 21.65 -14.47 7.71
C PRO A 167 21.50 -14.56 6.19
N LEU A 168 21.92 -13.53 5.48
CA LEU A 168 22.11 -13.60 4.04
C LEU A 168 23.40 -14.38 3.75
N LEU A 169 23.32 -15.30 2.80
CA LEU A 169 24.44 -16.14 2.37
C LEU A 169 25.11 -15.54 1.14
N MET A 170 26.41 -15.29 1.22
CA MET A 170 27.25 -14.84 0.10
C MET A 170 27.36 -15.95 -0.96
N THR A 171 27.18 -15.60 -2.23
CA THR A 171 27.36 -16.55 -3.33
C THR A 171 28.77 -16.45 -3.93
N ALA A 172 29.32 -17.59 -4.36
CA ALA A 172 30.64 -17.67 -5.02
C ALA A 172 30.73 -16.81 -6.30
N LYS A 173 29.61 -16.64 -7.01
CA LYS A 173 29.52 -15.88 -8.27
C LYS A 173 28.80 -14.55 -8.07
N GLY A 174 29.26 -13.54 -8.79
CA GLY A 174 28.54 -12.28 -8.97
C GLY A 174 27.48 -12.39 -10.07
N GLY A 175 26.89 -11.25 -10.42
CA GLY A 175 25.88 -11.13 -11.48
C GLY A 175 26.12 -9.91 -12.37
N GLU A 176 25.15 -9.58 -13.22
CA GLU A 176 25.24 -8.46 -14.16
C GLU A 176 25.54 -7.14 -13.44
N GLY A 177 26.79 -6.68 -13.50
CA GLY A 177 27.23 -5.42 -12.88
C GLY A 177 27.36 -5.45 -11.36
N PHE A 178 27.10 -6.58 -10.69
CA PHE A 178 27.22 -6.71 -9.23
C PHE A 178 28.31 -7.71 -8.85
N GLN A 179 29.21 -7.25 -7.97
CA GLN A 179 30.39 -8.03 -7.58
C GLN A 179 30.05 -9.03 -6.47
N TRP A 180 29.17 -8.64 -5.55
CA TRP A 180 28.79 -9.43 -4.40
C TRP A 180 27.29 -9.64 -4.40
N ILE A 181 26.84 -10.88 -4.23
CA ILE A 181 25.43 -11.23 -4.13
C ILE A 181 25.25 -12.02 -2.86
N LEU A 182 24.34 -11.55 -2.00
CA LEU A 182 23.97 -12.22 -0.78
C LEU A 182 22.47 -12.52 -0.83
N ARG A 183 22.05 -13.71 -0.37
CA ARG A 183 20.65 -14.12 -0.46
C ARG A 183 20.21 -14.97 0.72
N ASN A 184 18.95 -14.83 1.08
CA ASN A 184 18.20 -15.80 1.87
C ASN A 184 16.85 -16.08 1.19
N LYS A 185 15.94 -16.77 1.88
CA LYS A 185 14.61 -17.11 1.32
C LYS A 185 13.73 -15.88 1.01
N LEU A 186 13.94 -14.78 1.74
CA LEU A 186 13.08 -13.60 1.72
C LEU A 186 13.60 -12.50 0.78
N LEU A 187 14.91 -12.47 0.56
CA LEU A 187 15.60 -11.32 -0.01
C LEU A 187 16.88 -11.75 -0.73
N SER A 188 17.18 -11.08 -1.85
CA SER A 188 18.50 -11.06 -2.48
C SER A 188 19.04 -9.64 -2.52
N LEU A 189 20.26 -9.44 -2.03
CA LEU A 189 21.00 -8.18 -2.03
C LEU A 189 22.22 -8.31 -2.95
N ALA A 190 22.22 -7.56 -4.04
CA ALA A 190 23.32 -7.46 -4.99
C ALA A 190 24.06 -6.13 -4.77
N ILE A 191 25.37 -6.17 -4.56
CA ILE A 191 26.19 -5.01 -4.19
C ILE A 191 27.27 -4.76 -5.25
N ASN A 192 27.50 -3.50 -5.57
CA ASN A 192 28.51 -3.05 -6.53
C ASN A 192 29.52 -2.12 -5.86
N LYS A 193 30.79 -2.19 -6.30
CA LYS A 193 31.91 -1.38 -5.80
C LYS A 193 31.81 0.12 -6.11
N GLY A 194 30.82 0.54 -6.92
CA GLY A 194 30.47 1.97 -7.10
C GLY A 194 31.34 2.76 -8.08
N SER A 195 32.08 2.12 -8.99
CA SER A 195 33.09 2.83 -9.79
C SER A 195 32.53 3.61 -10.99
N LYS A 196 31.45 3.14 -11.64
CA LYS A 196 30.86 3.78 -12.84
C LYS A 196 29.38 4.13 -12.74
N MET A 197 28.58 3.41 -11.94
CA MET A 197 27.16 3.70 -11.75
C MET A 197 26.92 4.42 -10.42
N LYS A 198 25.94 5.33 -10.36
CA LYS A 198 25.47 5.93 -9.10
C LYS A 198 24.85 4.88 -8.14
N LEU A 199 24.47 3.73 -8.69
CA LEU A 199 23.88 2.59 -8.00
C LEU A 199 24.92 1.84 -7.15
N ILE A 200 24.66 1.71 -5.84
CA ILE A 200 25.54 0.96 -4.93
C ILE A 200 25.07 -0.47 -4.70
N ALA A 201 23.76 -0.69 -4.72
CA ALA A 201 23.18 -2.00 -4.50
C ALA A 201 21.81 -2.12 -5.17
N GLN A 202 21.34 -3.34 -5.31
CA GLN A 202 19.98 -3.66 -5.70
C GLN A 202 19.44 -4.73 -4.75
N VAL A 203 18.22 -4.51 -4.28
CA VAL A 203 17.48 -5.48 -3.45
C VAL A 203 16.36 -6.07 -4.27
N ARG A 204 16.20 -7.38 -4.21
CA ARG A 204 15.03 -8.10 -4.73
C ARG A 204 14.33 -8.82 -3.59
N CYS A 205 13.09 -8.46 -3.34
CA CYS A 205 12.20 -9.16 -2.41
C CYS A 205 11.60 -10.40 -3.08
N SER A 206 11.54 -11.52 -2.38
CA SER A 206 10.88 -12.73 -2.86
C SER A 206 9.36 -12.63 -2.70
N SER A 207 8.62 -13.41 -3.51
CA SER A 207 7.17 -13.49 -3.37
C SER A 207 6.76 -14.01 -1.99
N GLU A 208 7.51 -14.94 -1.41
CA GLU A 208 7.22 -15.44 -0.06
C GLU A 208 7.27 -14.36 1.00
N TYR A 209 8.26 -13.47 0.94
CA TYR A 209 8.33 -12.35 1.86
C TYR A 209 7.19 -11.36 1.63
N LEU A 210 6.95 -10.97 0.37
CA LEU A 210 5.92 -10.00 0.01
C LEU A 210 4.51 -10.48 0.41
N TRP A 211 4.15 -11.70 0.02
CA TRP A 211 2.87 -12.31 0.33
C TRP A 211 2.73 -12.79 1.77
N GLY A 212 3.82 -12.99 2.50
CA GLY A 212 3.79 -13.27 3.93
C GLY A 212 3.54 -12.02 4.78
N VAL A 213 3.98 -10.84 4.32
CA VAL A 213 3.74 -9.57 5.01
C VAL A 213 2.43 -8.91 4.59
N ARG A 214 2.07 -8.95 3.30
CA ARG A 214 0.86 -8.33 2.70
C ARG A 214 0.62 -6.86 3.06
N ASP A 215 1.71 -6.13 3.29
CA ASP A 215 1.69 -4.71 3.60
C ASP A 215 2.94 -4.10 2.96
N LEU A 216 2.75 -3.34 1.88
CA LEU A 216 3.87 -2.83 1.09
C LEU A 216 4.60 -1.75 1.88
N GLY A 217 3.89 -0.86 2.59
CA GLY A 217 4.50 0.13 3.48
C GLY A 217 5.43 -0.49 4.54
N LYS A 218 5.00 -1.60 5.17
CA LYS A 218 5.82 -2.36 6.13
C LYS A 218 7.01 -3.04 5.45
N VAL A 219 6.81 -3.67 4.30
CA VAL A 219 7.91 -4.26 3.50
C VAL A 219 8.98 -3.20 3.21
N MET A 220 8.55 -2.02 2.74
CA MET A 220 9.43 -0.90 2.42
C MET A 220 10.18 -0.40 3.65
N HIS A 221 9.50 -0.31 4.79
CA HIS A 221 10.11 0.07 6.07
C HIS A 221 11.21 -0.90 6.51
N GLU A 222 10.92 -2.20 6.51
CA GLU A 222 11.84 -3.25 6.96
C GLU A 222 13.06 -3.34 6.04
N VAL A 223 12.84 -3.29 4.71
CA VAL A 223 13.93 -3.31 3.72
C VAL A 223 14.79 -2.05 3.84
N PHE A 224 14.18 -0.86 3.94
CA PHE A 224 14.93 0.38 4.11
C PHE A 224 15.73 0.37 5.41
N GLY A 225 15.14 -0.07 6.52
CA GLY A 225 15.82 -0.16 7.80
C GLY A 225 17.01 -1.11 7.76
N PHE A 226 16.83 -2.29 7.16
CA PHE A 226 17.91 -3.23 6.91
C PHE A 226 19.04 -2.59 6.08
N LEU A 227 18.73 -1.91 4.99
CA LEU A 227 19.73 -1.26 4.14
C LEU A 227 20.48 -0.14 4.85
N VAL A 228 19.81 0.60 5.74
CA VAL A 228 20.45 1.64 6.57
C VAL A 228 21.51 1.04 7.49
N THR A 229 21.31 -0.18 8.00
CA THR A 229 22.33 -0.86 8.82
C THR A 229 23.60 -1.23 8.05
N ILE A 230 23.52 -1.30 6.72
CA ILE A 230 24.64 -1.69 5.84
C ILE A 230 25.31 -0.46 5.24
N PHE A 231 24.51 0.48 4.73
CA PHE A 231 24.99 1.59 3.91
C PHE A 231 24.83 2.98 4.57
N GLY A 232 24.30 3.03 5.79
CA GLY A 232 24.01 4.27 6.51
C GLY A 232 22.69 4.92 6.13
N GLN A 233 22.37 6.06 6.75
CA GLN A 233 21.02 6.67 6.70
C GLN A 233 20.70 7.38 5.38
N ARG A 234 21.72 7.78 4.60
CA ARG A 234 21.55 8.66 3.44
C ARG A 234 21.29 7.87 2.16
N LEU A 235 20.14 7.24 2.08
CA LEU A 235 19.75 6.42 0.94
C LEU A 235 18.51 7.00 0.21
N LYS A 236 18.46 6.79 -1.11
CA LYS A 236 17.24 6.86 -1.94
C LYS A 236 16.99 5.47 -2.50
N LEU A 237 15.77 4.98 -2.38
CA LEU A 237 15.31 3.74 -3.00
C LEU A 237 14.48 4.10 -4.23
N GLN A 238 14.81 3.50 -5.37
CA GLN A 238 14.06 3.65 -6.61
C GLN A 238 13.53 2.30 -7.06
N VAL A 239 12.28 2.25 -7.51
CA VAL A 239 11.68 1.02 -8.04
C VAL A 239 12.30 0.70 -9.39
N SER A 240 13.01 -0.43 -9.46
CA SER A 240 13.63 -0.93 -10.70
C SER A 240 12.71 -1.89 -11.45
N ALA A 241 11.97 -2.72 -10.70
CA ALA A 241 10.93 -3.58 -11.23
C ALA A 241 9.87 -3.87 -10.16
N CYS A 242 8.64 -4.07 -10.61
CA CYS A 242 7.51 -4.45 -9.78
C CYS A 242 6.62 -5.40 -10.57
N ASP A 243 6.44 -6.61 -10.07
CA ASP A 243 5.55 -7.59 -10.68
C ASP A 243 4.28 -7.66 -9.82
N LEU A 244 3.13 -7.27 -10.38
CA LEU A 244 1.81 -7.33 -9.74
C LEU A 244 1.17 -8.65 -10.09
N ALA A 245 0.55 -9.33 -9.13
CA ALA A 245 -0.10 -10.62 -9.37
C ALA A 245 -1.48 -10.71 -8.75
N VAL A 246 -2.37 -11.40 -9.46
CA VAL A 246 -3.70 -11.76 -9.00
C VAL A 246 -3.89 -13.27 -9.18
N ASP A 247 -4.31 -13.93 -8.10
CA ASP A 247 -4.73 -15.33 -8.09
C ASP A 247 -6.25 -15.41 -8.19
N VAL A 248 -6.75 -16.21 -9.14
CA VAL A 248 -8.18 -16.39 -9.36
C VAL A 248 -8.57 -17.86 -9.50
N VAL A 249 -9.80 -18.16 -9.08
CA VAL A 249 -10.51 -19.43 -9.32
C VAL A 249 -11.68 -19.21 -10.26
N GLY A 250 -12.17 -20.28 -10.89
CA GLY A 250 -13.30 -20.23 -11.81
C GLY A 250 -13.00 -19.59 -13.17
N PHE A 251 -11.75 -19.19 -13.43
CA PHE A 251 -11.38 -18.58 -14.71
C PHE A 251 -10.98 -19.64 -15.74
N HIS A 252 -11.83 -19.84 -16.75
CA HIS A 252 -11.64 -20.87 -17.77
C HIS A 252 -11.18 -20.25 -19.10
N LEU A 253 -9.97 -20.60 -19.54
CA LEU A 253 -9.37 -20.06 -20.77
C LEU A 253 -9.99 -20.60 -22.07
N GLY A 254 -10.96 -21.52 -22.00
CA GLY A 254 -11.63 -22.09 -23.17
C GLY A 254 -10.69 -22.90 -24.08
N THR A 255 -10.97 -22.91 -25.39
CA THR A 255 -10.15 -23.60 -26.39
C THR A 255 -8.99 -22.72 -26.86
N LEU A 256 -8.02 -23.34 -27.57
CA LEU A 256 -6.92 -22.59 -28.20
C LEU A 256 -7.39 -21.51 -29.18
N LYS A 257 -8.53 -21.74 -29.85
CA LYS A 257 -9.13 -20.76 -30.76
C LYS A 257 -9.70 -19.58 -29.99
N ASP A 258 -10.36 -19.86 -28.86
CA ASP A 258 -10.95 -18.84 -28.00
C ASP A 258 -9.86 -17.96 -27.40
N VAL A 259 -8.78 -18.54 -26.88
CA VAL A 259 -7.62 -17.78 -26.37
C VAL A 259 -7.07 -16.80 -27.41
N LYS A 260 -6.88 -17.24 -28.65
CA LYS A 260 -6.35 -16.38 -29.72
C LYS A 260 -7.30 -15.26 -30.11
N ARG A 261 -8.61 -15.49 -30.00
CA ARG A 261 -9.64 -14.53 -30.44
C ARG A 261 -10.06 -13.57 -29.32
N HIS A 262 -10.07 -14.01 -28.08
CA HIS A 262 -10.63 -13.27 -26.95
C HIS A 262 -9.58 -12.44 -26.23
N PHE A 263 -8.30 -12.80 -26.30
CA PHE A 263 -7.23 -11.94 -25.79
C PHE A 263 -6.75 -10.97 -26.86
N VAL A 264 -6.69 -9.70 -26.51
CA VAL A 264 -6.10 -8.64 -27.34
C VAL A 264 -5.13 -7.83 -26.50
N SER A 265 -3.99 -7.43 -27.07
CA SER A 265 -2.96 -6.69 -26.33
C SER A 265 -2.24 -5.65 -27.19
N ARG A 266 -1.56 -4.71 -26.54
CA ARG A 266 -0.62 -3.76 -27.19
C ARG A 266 0.84 -4.24 -27.09
N ALA A 267 1.05 -5.55 -26.93
CA ALA A 267 2.34 -6.14 -26.63
C ALA A 267 3.24 -6.26 -27.87
N GLN A 268 4.03 -5.22 -28.17
CA GLN A 268 5.02 -5.30 -29.25
C GLN A 268 6.24 -6.12 -28.85
N LEU A 269 6.45 -7.27 -29.50
CA LEU A 269 7.64 -8.11 -29.36
C LEU A 269 8.84 -7.58 -30.16
N THR A 270 8.58 -6.95 -31.30
CA THR A 270 9.57 -6.37 -32.22
C THR A 270 8.96 -5.15 -32.93
N GLU A 271 9.80 -4.20 -33.37
CA GLU A 271 9.38 -3.06 -34.20
C GLU A 271 8.81 -3.51 -35.57
N GLU A 272 9.13 -4.72 -35.99
CA GLU A 272 8.73 -5.29 -37.29
C GLU A 272 7.33 -5.90 -37.31
N ARG A 273 6.70 -6.17 -36.15
CA ARG A 273 5.36 -6.76 -36.12
C ARG A 273 4.34 -5.64 -36.33
N PRO A 274 3.69 -5.53 -37.51
CA PRO A 274 2.74 -4.45 -37.74
C PRO A 274 1.59 -4.60 -36.75
N LEU A 275 1.24 -3.48 -36.10
CA LEU A 275 -0.02 -3.39 -35.38
C LEU A 275 -1.15 -3.48 -36.42
N SER A 276 -2.28 -4.09 -36.04
CA SER A 276 -3.52 -3.93 -36.81
C SER A 276 -3.91 -2.45 -36.91
N GLU A 277 -4.85 -2.12 -37.80
CA GLU A 277 -5.35 -0.74 -37.97
C GLU A 277 -5.88 -0.12 -36.67
N ASP A 278 -6.34 -0.94 -35.72
CA ASP A 278 -6.80 -0.53 -34.39
C ASP A 278 -5.73 -0.58 -33.29
N GLY A 279 -4.47 -0.87 -33.64
CA GLY A 279 -3.33 -0.82 -32.71
C GLY A 279 -3.18 -2.03 -31.78
N MET A 280 -3.87 -3.15 -32.06
CA MET A 280 -3.95 -4.33 -31.19
C MET A 280 -3.26 -5.57 -31.79
N ILE A 281 -2.93 -6.54 -30.94
CA ILE A 281 -2.35 -7.84 -31.32
C ILE A 281 -3.23 -8.95 -30.75
N ASP A 282 -3.56 -9.93 -31.59
CA ASP A 282 -4.39 -11.07 -31.24
C ASP A 282 -3.62 -12.11 -30.43
N GLY A 283 -4.19 -12.46 -29.29
CA GLY A 283 -3.74 -13.55 -28.45
C GLY A 283 -2.38 -13.32 -27.79
N PRO A 284 -1.86 -14.37 -27.13
CA PRO A 284 -0.55 -14.36 -26.50
C PRO A 284 0.58 -14.59 -27.50
N ASP A 285 1.81 -14.28 -27.08
CA ASP A 285 3.04 -14.50 -27.86
C ASP A 285 3.31 -15.99 -28.10
N GLY A 286 2.79 -16.84 -27.24
CA GLY A 286 2.81 -18.29 -27.35
C GLY A 286 1.78 -18.92 -26.43
N ILE A 287 1.47 -20.18 -26.66
CA ILE A 287 0.58 -20.94 -25.78
C ILE A 287 1.35 -22.13 -25.24
N LYS A 288 1.66 -22.11 -23.94
CA LYS A 288 2.31 -23.22 -23.26
C LYS A 288 1.27 -24.27 -22.94
N GLN A 289 1.57 -25.52 -23.27
CA GLN A 289 0.69 -26.64 -22.99
C GLN A 289 1.45 -27.78 -22.33
N ARG A 290 0.75 -28.53 -21.49
CA ARG A 290 1.19 -29.83 -20.98
C ARG A 290 0.01 -30.78 -20.98
N TRP A 291 0.17 -31.94 -21.61
CA TRP A 291 -0.90 -32.94 -21.73
C TRP A 291 -2.21 -32.40 -22.31
N GLY A 292 -2.12 -31.54 -23.33
CA GLY A 292 -3.28 -30.91 -23.99
C GLY A 292 -3.91 -29.75 -23.20
N ARG A 293 -3.53 -29.55 -21.94
CA ARG A 293 -4.00 -28.45 -21.10
C ARG A 293 -3.11 -27.20 -21.26
N ILE A 294 -3.74 -26.03 -21.31
CA ILE A 294 -3.04 -24.73 -21.32
C ILE A 294 -2.45 -24.49 -19.93
N THR A 295 -1.13 -24.24 -19.87
CA THR A 295 -0.41 -23.99 -18.61
C THR A 295 0.18 -22.60 -18.53
N GLY A 296 0.24 -21.84 -19.63
CA GLY A 296 0.73 -20.47 -19.60
C GLY A 296 0.58 -19.70 -20.91
N LEU A 297 0.27 -18.41 -20.79
CA LEU A 297 0.04 -17.44 -21.86
C LEU A 297 0.92 -16.20 -21.61
N PRO A 298 2.14 -16.13 -22.16
CA PRO A 298 2.97 -14.92 -22.12
C PRO A 298 2.46 -13.84 -23.09
N PHE A 299 2.56 -12.58 -22.67
CA PHE A 299 2.31 -11.40 -23.48
C PHE A 299 3.45 -10.39 -23.29
N GLY A 300 4.01 -9.91 -24.39
CA GLY A 300 5.16 -9.00 -24.41
C GLY A 300 6.49 -9.68 -24.11
N ALA A 301 7.57 -9.01 -24.54
CA ALA A 301 8.92 -9.46 -24.24
C ALA A 301 9.17 -9.48 -22.72
N ARG A 302 9.73 -10.57 -22.20
CA ARG A 302 9.98 -10.75 -20.75
C ARG A 302 10.81 -9.64 -20.10
N ASN A 303 11.74 -9.05 -20.86
CA ASN A 303 12.59 -7.92 -20.44
C ASN A 303 12.11 -6.58 -21.00
N GLY A 304 10.92 -6.55 -21.62
CA GLY A 304 10.28 -5.33 -22.09
C GLY A 304 9.84 -4.41 -20.96
N ARG A 305 9.38 -3.20 -21.32
CA ARG A 305 8.91 -2.19 -20.36
C ARG A 305 7.74 -2.69 -19.50
N LEU A 306 6.85 -3.46 -20.11
CA LEU A 306 5.67 -4.10 -19.56
C LEU A 306 5.53 -5.48 -20.22
N SER A 307 5.21 -6.50 -19.44
CA SER A 307 4.83 -7.83 -19.95
C SER A 307 3.82 -8.49 -19.01
N ALA A 308 3.10 -9.48 -19.49
CA ALA A 308 2.17 -10.26 -18.68
C ALA A 308 2.39 -11.76 -18.84
N LEU A 309 1.99 -12.52 -17.82
CA LEU A 309 1.93 -13.97 -17.86
C LEU A 309 0.66 -14.42 -17.14
N ILE A 310 -0.24 -15.08 -17.87
CA ILE A 310 -1.34 -15.85 -17.27
C ILE A 310 -0.89 -17.30 -17.21
N TYR A 311 -0.92 -17.95 -16.05
CA TYR A 311 -0.48 -19.34 -15.94
C TYR A 311 -1.19 -20.10 -14.83
N ASP A 312 -1.15 -21.43 -14.96
CA ASP A 312 -1.70 -22.33 -13.95
C ASP A 312 -0.74 -22.42 -12.76
N LYS A 313 -1.12 -21.74 -11.67
CA LYS A 313 -0.30 -21.59 -10.46
C LYS A 313 -0.27 -22.89 -9.66
N THR A 314 -1.40 -23.59 -9.60
CA THR A 314 -1.50 -24.93 -9.01
C THR A 314 -0.57 -25.93 -9.70
N HIS A 315 -0.51 -25.91 -11.04
CA HIS A 315 0.43 -26.72 -11.82
C HIS A 315 1.89 -26.30 -11.58
N GLU A 316 2.18 -24.98 -11.50
CA GLU A 316 3.53 -24.49 -11.17
C GLU A 316 4.02 -24.98 -9.81
N ILE A 317 3.19 -24.84 -8.77
CA ILE A 317 3.51 -25.32 -7.42
C ILE A 317 3.74 -26.83 -7.44
N LYS A 318 2.85 -27.60 -8.06
CA LYS A 318 2.94 -29.06 -8.06
C LYS A 318 4.18 -29.61 -8.76
N TYR A 319 4.62 -28.99 -9.85
CA TYR A 319 5.63 -29.60 -10.74
C TYR A 319 6.94 -28.82 -10.88
N HIS A 320 6.97 -27.53 -10.52
CA HIS A 320 8.14 -26.67 -10.75
C HIS A 320 8.66 -26.01 -9.47
N SER A 321 7.76 -25.66 -8.54
CA SER A 321 8.11 -24.97 -7.30
C SER A 321 7.31 -25.50 -6.11
N PRO A 322 7.51 -26.77 -5.71
CA PRO A 322 6.80 -27.37 -4.57
C PRO A 322 7.04 -26.63 -3.26
N GLU A 323 8.17 -25.92 -3.11
CA GLU A 323 8.47 -25.05 -1.98
C GLU A 323 7.50 -23.87 -1.82
N LYS A 324 6.69 -23.57 -2.86
CA LYS A 324 5.65 -22.53 -2.85
C LYS A 324 4.27 -23.05 -2.43
N ALA A 325 4.17 -24.27 -1.89
CA ALA A 325 2.92 -24.82 -1.38
C ALA A 325 2.28 -23.97 -0.27
N TRP A 326 3.02 -23.05 0.36
CA TRP A 326 2.49 -22.04 1.30
C TRP A 326 1.42 -21.12 0.68
N PHE A 327 1.32 -21.01 -0.65
CA PHE A 327 0.19 -20.32 -1.28
C PHE A 327 -1.15 -21.01 -0.97
N HIS A 328 -1.16 -22.32 -0.76
CA HIS A 328 -2.40 -23.04 -0.42
C HIS A 328 -2.94 -22.60 0.94
N ASP A 329 -2.07 -22.27 1.90
CA ASP A 329 -2.49 -21.69 3.18
C ASP A 329 -3.16 -20.34 2.97
N LEU A 330 -2.57 -19.47 2.15
CA LEU A 330 -3.11 -18.15 1.84
C LEU A 330 -4.46 -18.23 1.10
N TRP A 331 -4.61 -19.16 0.16
CA TRP A 331 -5.86 -19.32 -0.58
C TRP A 331 -6.97 -19.87 0.30
N ARG A 332 -6.64 -20.79 1.21
CA ARG A 332 -7.58 -21.33 2.20
C ARG A 332 -8.07 -20.30 3.21
N GLU A 333 -7.41 -19.16 3.37
CA GLU A 333 -7.86 -18.08 4.27
C GLU A 333 -8.96 -17.22 3.65
N VAL A 334 -9.13 -17.26 2.33
CA VAL A 334 -10.10 -16.42 1.63
C VAL A 334 -11.48 -17.04 1.75
N ARG A 335 -12.47 -16.25 2.21
CA ARG A 335 -13.86 -16.68 2.36
C ARG A 335 -14.76 -15.93 1.40
N ASP A 336 -15.82 -16.60 0.96
CA ASP A 336 -16.93 -15.97 0.27
C ASP A 336 -17.63 -15.00 1.24
N ALA A 337 -17.97 -13.81 0.76
CA ALA A 337 -18.54 -12.77 1.60
C ALA A 337 -19.99 -13.07 2.00
N GLU A 338 -20.72 -13.83 1.18
CA GLU A 338 -22.13 -14.15 1.38
C GLU A 338 -22.29 -15.44 2.17
N THR A 339 -21.56 -16.50 1.79
CA THR A 339 -21.71 -17.83 2.41
C THR A 339 -20.76 -18.04 3.60
N GLY A 340 -19.65 -17.29 3.66
CA GLY A 340 -18.59 -17.49 4.66
C GLY A 340 -17.76 -18.77 4.45
N GLU A 341 -17.99 -19.51 3.36
CA GLU A 341 -17.24 -20.72 3.02
C GLU A 341 -15.91 -20.37 2.33
N PRO A 342 -14.88 -21.25 2.39
CA PRO A 342 -13.64 -21.04 1.65
C PRO A 342 -13.86 -20.88 0.14
N LEU A 343 -13.30 -19.82 -0.46
CA LEU A 343 -13.35 -19.64 -1.92
C LEU A 343 -12.49 -20.65 -2.68
N TRP A 344 -11.52 -21.26 -1.99
CA TRP A 344 -10.63 -22.25 -2.56
C TRP A 344 -10.61 -23.51 -1.72
N GLU A 345 -10.77 -24.64 -2.41
CA GLU A 345 -10.60 -25.98 -1.87
C GLU A 345 -9.44 -26.69 -2.56
N GLU A 346 -8.81 -27.62 -1.83
CA GLU A 346 -7.70 -28.39 -2.37
C GLU A 346 -8.12 -29.18 -3.62
N GLY A 347 -7.32 -29.06 -4.67
CA GLY A 347 -7.62 -29.65 -5.98
C GLY A 347 -8.32 -28.71 -6.96
N THR A 348 -8.81 -27.56 -6.51
CA THR A 348 -9.31 -26.51 -7.41
C THR A 348 -8.14 -25.80 -8.08
N ASP A 349 -8.21 -25.67 -9.40
CA ASP A 349 -7.17 -25.00 -10.18
C ASP A 349 -7.17 -23.48 -9.93
N VAL A 350 -5.98 -22.92 -9.74
CA VAL A 350 -5.77 -21.48 -9.59
C VAL A 350 -4.97 -20.95 -10.77
N LEU A 351 -5.54 -19.98 -11.47
CA LEU A 351 -4.79 -19.21 -12.46
C LEU A 351 -4.21 -17.97 -11.81
N ARG A 352 -2.94 -17.70 -12.10
CA ARG A 352 -2.29 -16.43 -11.76
C ARG A 352 -2.13 -15.58 -13.00
N LEU A 353 -2.58 -14.34 -12.92
CA LEU A 353 -2.18 -13.27 -13.84
C LEU A 353 -1.06 -12.46 -13.18
N GLU A 354 0.09 -12.37 -13.84
CA GLU A 354 1.26 -11.61 -13.37
C GLU A 354 1.61 -10.52 -14.39
N ILE A 355 1.52 -9.25 -13.98
CA ILE A 355 1.89 -8.08 -14.76
C ILE A 355 3.25 -7.59 -14.29
N ARG A 356 4.24 -7.60 -15.18
CA ARG A 356 5.63 -7.27 -14.86
C ARG A 356 6.00 -5.90 -15.37
N TRP A 357 6.29 -4.99 -14.46
CA TRP A 357 6.79 -3.66 -14.74
C TRP A 357 8.32 -3.61 -14.61
N LYS A 358 8.99 -3.12 -15.64
CA LYS A 358 10.43 -2.80 -15.59
C LYS A 358 10.63 -1.29 -15.58
N ARG A 359 11.85 -0.88 -15.25
CA ARG A 359 12.20 0.53 -15.07
C ARG A 359 11.75 1.45 -16.22
N PRO A 360 11.92 1.10 -17.51
CA PRO A 360 11.42 1.94 -18.59
C PRO A 360 9.90 2.17 -18.52
N GLY A 361 9.11 1.13 -18.19
CA GLY A 361 7.66 1.27 -18.02
C GLY A 361 7.33 2.13 -16.81
N LEU A 362 7.97 1.88 -15.66
CA LEU A 362 7.76 2.65 -14.43
C LEU A 362 8.17 4.13 -14.56
N ASN A 363 9.10 4.46 -15.45
CA ASN A 363 9.49 5.85 -15.76
C ASN A 363 8.46 6.58 -16.63
N GLU A 364 7.82 5.86 -17.54
CA GLU A 364 6.95 6.43 -18.58
C GLU A 364 5.50 6.57 -18.12
N VAL A 365 5.09 5.82 -17.09
CA VAL A 365 3.73 5.88 -16.57
C VAL A 365 3.40 7.31 -16.16
N LYS A 366 2.36 7.85 -16.80
CA LYS A 366 1.71 9.09 -16.41
C LYS A 366 0.36 8.74 -15.81
N GLY A 367 -0.03 9.47 -14.79
CA GLY A 367 -1.36 9.35 -14.21
C GLY A 367 -1.66 10.54 -13.34
N GLU A 368 -2.90 10.62 -12.90
CA GLU A 368 -3.32 11.58 -11.88
C GLU A 368 -3.58 10.81 -10.59
N LEU A 369 -3.00 11.29 -9.49
CA LEU A 369 -3.30 10.80 -8.15
C LEU A 369 -3.64 12.02 -7.28
N HIS A 370 -4.81 12.02 -6.66
CA HIS A 370 -5.34 13.17 -5.91
C HIS A 370 -5.37 14.49 -6.71
N GLY A 371 -5.61 14.40 -8.03
CA GLY A 371 -5.65 15.57 -8.92
C GLY A 371 -4.27 16.15 -9.29
N GLU A 372 -3.17 15.49 -8.92
CA GLU A 372 -1.82 15.85 -9.38
C GLU A 372 -1.36 14.86 -10.46
N GLU A 373 -1.00 15.38 -11.64
CA GLU A 373 -0.30 14.60 -12.67
C GLU A 373 1.09 14.20 -12.15
N PHE A 374 1.42 12.90 -12.24
CA PHE A 374 2.76 12.41 -11.97
C PHE A 374 3.42 11.83 -13.23
N HIS A 375 4.75 11.89 -13.26
CA HIS A 375 5.58 11.34 -14.32
C HIS A 375 6.56 10.32 -13.74
N GLY A 376 6.17 9.05 -13.85
CA GLY A 376 6.94 7.91 -13.40
C GLY A 376 7.00 7.74 -11.89
N ILE A 377 7.33 6.51 -11.46
CA ILE A 377 7.44 6.14 -10.05
C ILE A 377 8.91 6.09 -9.68
N ASP A 378 9.40 7.17 -9.11
CA ASP A 378 10.82 7.38 -8.88
C ASP A 378 11.26 7.03 -7.45
N ASP A 379 10.44 7.40 -6.47
CA ASP A 379 10.65 7.04 -5.07
C ASP A 379 9.85 5.78 -4.76
N ALA A 380 10.52 4.80 -4.17
CA ALA A 380 9.88 3.54 -3.84
C ALA A 380 8.80 3.68 -2.75
N PHE A 381 8.85 4.72 -1.92
CA PHE A 381 7.79 5.00 -0.94
C PHE A 381 6.48 5.49 -1.56
N ASP A 382 6.46 5.86 -2.84
CA ASP A 382 5.25 6.26 -3.56
C ASP A 382 4.57 5.06 -4.25
N LEU A 383 5.23 3.90 -4.32
CA LEU A 383 4.77 2.78 -5.13
C LEU A 383 3.39 2.25 -4.72
N GLU A 384 3.11 2.23 -3.41
CA GLU A 384 1.86 1.73 -2.84
C GLU A 384 0.64 2.49 -3.39
N ASP A 385 0.72 3.82 -3.39
CA ASP A 385 -0.35 4.70 -3.88
C ASP A 385 -0.59 4.55 -5.39
N HIS A 386 0.34 3.93 -6.12
CA HIS A 386 0.28 3.76 -7.57
C HIS A 386 -0.06 2.34 -8.03
N LEU A 387 -0.22 1.36 -7.14
CA LEU A 387 -0.47 -0.03 -7.52
C LEU A 387 -1.77 -0.18 -8.33
N ALA A 388 -2.85 0.47 -7.89
CA ALA A 388 -4.14 0.44 -8.59
C ALA A 388 -4.03 1.04 -10.00
N GLY A 389 -3.37 2.20 -10.13
CA GLY A 389 -3.15 2.85 -11.42
C GLY A 389 -2.30 2.00 -12.39
N LEU A 390 -1.23 1.39 -11.89
CA LEU A 390 -0.42 0.44 -12.67
C LEU A 390 -1.26 -0.77 -13.12
N TRP A 391 -2.08 -1.33 -12.23
CA TRP A 391 -2.94 -2.45 -12.56
C TRP A 391 -3.97 -2.07 -13.63
N SER A 392 -4.72 -0.98 -13.43
CA SER A 392 -5.71 -0.50 -14.39
C SER A 392 -5.12 -0.13 -15.74
N TYR A 393 -3.91 0.43 -15.80
CA TYR A 393 -3.23 0.61 -17.08
C TYR A 393 -3.00 -0.73 -17.79
N ALA A 394 -2.56 -1.74 -17.04
CA ALA A 394 -2.20 -3.03 -17.61
C ALA A 394 -3.41 -3.84 -18.07
N VAL A 395 -4.49 -3.91 -17.29
CA VAL A 395 -5.64 -4.78 -17.56
C VAL A 395 -6.94 -4.05 -17.93
N GLY A 396 -6.93 -2.71 -17.87
CA GLY A 396 -8.10 -1.84 -18.08
C GLY A 396 -8.77 -1.43 -16.77
N ARG A 397 -9.53 -0.34 -16.81
CA ARG A 397 -10.37 0.16 -15.72
C ARG A 397 -11.72 -0.57 -15.73
N LEU A 398 -12.30 -0.74 -14.55
CA LEU A 398 -13.71 -1.14 -14.45
C LEU A 398 -14.58 -0.07 -15.12
N GLY A 399 -15.42 -0.49 -16.06
CA GLY A 399 -16.27 0.42 -16.84
C GLY A 399 -15.59 1.07 -18.06
N GLY A 400 -14.30 0.83 -18.27
CA GLY A 400 -13.54 1.37 -19.42
C GLY A 400 -12.91 2.75 -19.17
N GLY A 401 -12.43 3.36 -20.25
CA GLY A 401 -11.83 4.68 -20.27
C GLY A 401 -12.84 5.82 -20.11
N GLU A 402 -12.35 7.05 -20.08
CA GLU A 402 -13.18 8.27 -19.95
C GLU A 402 -14.15 8.48 -21.12
N ASP A 403 -13.83 7.89 -22.28
CA ASP A 403 -14.69 7.86 -23.46
C ASP A 403 -15.77 6.76 -23.39
N GLY A 404 -15.83 6.00 -22.29
CA GLY A 404 -16.72 4.86 -22.10
C GLY A 404 -16.32 3.62 -22.92
N LEU A 405 -15.16 3.65 -23.59
CA LEU A 405 -14.67 2.51 -24.37
C LEU A 405 -13.77 1.59 -23.51
N PRO A 406 -13.74 0.28 -23.80
CA PRO A 406 -12.82 -0.65 -23.15
C PRO A 406 -11.35 -0.24 -23.30
N ASP A 407 -10.63 -0.09 -22.19
CA ASP A 407 -9.21 0.28 -22.16
C ASP A 407 -8.33 -0.85 -21.59
N GLY A 408 -7.03 -0.59 -21.46
CA GLY A 408 -6.03 -1.54 -20.95
C GLY A 408 -5.01 -2.01 -22.00
N TRP A 409 -3.80 -2.30 -21.52
CA TRP A 409 -2.72 -2.84 -22.35
C TRP A 409 -2.94 -4.31 -22.75
N LEU A 410 -3.53 -5.12 -21.87
CA LEU A 410 -3.98 -6.49 -22.10
C LEU A 410 -5.47 -6.57 -21.76
N ARG A 411 -6.29 -7.07 -22.68
CA ARG A 411 -7.73 -7.18 -22.51
C ARG A 411 -8.20 -8.58 -22.85
N TYR A 412 -9.19 -9.05 -22.11
CA TYR A 412 -9.97 -10.24 -22.45
C TYR A 412 -11.40 -9.81 -22.79
N VAL A 413 -11.80 -10.03 -24.02
CA VAL A 413 -12.97 -9.41 -24.66
C VAL A 413 -13.93 -10.46 -25.20
N VAL A 414 -15.18 -10.06 -25.39
CA VAL A 414 -16.20 -10.86 -26.09
C VAL A 414 -16.21 -10.45 -27.56
N PRO A 415 -15.84 -11.33 -28.49
CA PRO A 415 -15.86 -11.01 -29.91
C PRO A 415 -17.25 -10.65 -30.41
N THR A 416 -17.32 -9.62 -31.25
CA THR A 416 -18.55 -9.18 -31.92
C THR A 416 -18.35 -9.18 -33.44
N ASP A 417 -19.36 -8.75 -34.18
CA ASP A 417 -19.27 -8.54 -35.63
C ASP A 417 -18.54 -7.23 -35.98
N ASP A 418 -18.21 -6.38 -35.00
CA ASP A 418 -17.38 -5.18 -35.23
C ASP A 418 -15.97 -5.63 -35.62
N THR A 419 -15.44 -5.10 -36.73
CA THR A 419 -14.06 -5.40 -37.16
C THR A 419 -13.03 -4.68 -36.29
N ASN A 420 -13.43 -3.61 -35.60
CA ASN A 420 -12.58 -2.85 -34.69
C ASN A 420 -12.62 -3.44 -33.27
N ARG A 421 -11.56 -4.17 -32.91
CA ARG A 421 -11.45 -4.91 -31.65
C ARG A 421 -11.18 -3.99 -30.47
N SER A 422 -10.76 -2.76 -30.71
CA SER A 422 -10.69 -1.74 -29.65
C SER A 422 -12.05 -1.52 -28.98
N ARG A 423 -13.16 -1.73 -29.69
CA ARG A 423 -14.53 -1.50 -29.20
C ARG A 423 -15.22 -2.75 -28.65
N TRP A 424 -14.57 -3.91 -28.74
CA TRP A 424 -15.18 -5.14 -28.25
C TRP A 424 -15.39 -5.09 -26.73
N PRO A 425 -16.58 -5.46 -26.24
CA PRO A 425 -16.88 -5.39 -24.82
C PRO A 425 -15.96 -6.31 -24.01
N VAL A 426 -15.61 -5.85 -22.82
CA VAL A 426 -14.80 -6.62 -21.86
C VAL A 426 -15.59 -7.84 -21.41
N HIS A 427 -14.93 -9.00 -21.36
CA HIS A 427 -15.54 -10.22 -20.85
C HIS A 427 -15.88 -10.09 -19.35
N PRO A 428 -17.04 -10.56 -18.86
CA PRO A 428 -17.43 -10.43 -17.45
C PRO A 428 -16.37 -10.95 -16.45
N ASP A 429 -15.78 -12.11 -16.74
CA ASP A 429 -14.65 -12.66 -15.97
C ASP A 429 -13.44 -11.72 -15.86
N TRP A 430 -13.18 -10.93 -16.89
CA TRP A 430 -12.07 -9.98 -16.90
C TRP A 430 -12.38 -8.75 -16.05
N GLN A 431 -13.65 -8.35 -15.93
CA GLN A 431 -14.04 -7.24 -15.05
C GLN A 431 -13.68 -7.56 -13.59
N VAL A 432 -13.89 -8.81 -13.15
CA VAL A 432 -13.46 -9.26 -11.82
C VAL A 432 -11.95 -9.08 -11.62
N ILE A 433 -11.15 -9.37 -12.65
CA ILE A 433 -9.69 -9.21 -12.64
C ILE A 433 -9.29 -7.72 -12.67
N GLN A 434 -9.98 -6.88 -13.44
CA GLN A 434 -9.75 -5.43 -13.48
C GLN A 434 -9.92 -4.77 -12.10
N GLY A 435 -10.89 -5.23 -11.32
CA GLY A 435 -11.15 -4.74 -9.96
C GLY A 435 -10.19 -5.25 -8.87
N ALA A 436 -9.23 -6.13 -9.19
CA ALA A 436 -8.46 -6.85 -8.18
C ALA A 436 -7.54 -5.97 -7.29
N PHE A 437 -7.05 -4.85 -7.82
CA PHE A 437 -6.21 -3.88 -7.09
C PHE A 437 -6.96 -2.60 -6.71
N GLN A 438 -8.23 -2.51 -7.05
CA GLN A 438 -9.04 -1.39 -6.57
C GLN A 438 -9.29 -1.62 -5.08
N GLU A 439 -9.16 -0.55 -4.29
CA GLU A 439 -9.64 -0.58 -2.92
C GLU A 439 -11.11 -0.97 -2.99
N ARG A 440 -11.44 -2.18 -2.52
CA ARG A 440 -12.83 -2.47 -2.21
C ARG A 440 -13.18 -1.43 -1.18
N GLU A 441 -14.00 -0.48 -1.59
CA GLU A 441 -14.63 0.51 -0.73
C GLU A 441 -15.54 -0.26 0.25
N GLN A 442 -14.93 -0.97 1.19
CA GLN A 442 -15.50 -1.01 2.51
C GLN A 442 -15.47 0.46 2.92
N LEU A 443 -16.64 1.08 2.98
CA LEU A 443 -16.88 2.36 3.64
C LEU A 443 -16.50 2.24 5.13
N GLU A 444 -15.25 1.91 5.41
CA GLU A 444 -14.60 2.25 6.65
C GLU A 444 -14.13 3.68 6.43
N VAL A 445 -14.77 4.62 7.14
CA VAL A 445 -14.28 5.98 7.36
C VAL A 445 -12.76 5.94 7.40
N SER A 446 -12.11 6.55 6.40
CA SER A 446 -10.71 6.27 6.13
C SER A 446 -9.89 6.57 7.39
N ALA A 447 -8.74 5.92 7.59
CA ALA A 447 -7.91 6.22 8.76
C ALA A 447 -7.60 7.73 8.86
N TYR A 448 -7.55 8.42 7.72
CA TYR A 448 -7.44 9.87 7.62
C TYR A 448 -8.71 10.61 8.06
N GLU A 449 -9.91 10.18 7.65
CA GLU A 449 -11.18 10.80 8.08
C GLU A 449 -11.45 10.57 9.59
N ARG A 450 -11.04 9.40 10.12
CA ARG A 450 -11.02 9.14 11.57
C ARG A 450 -9.99 10.01 12.28
N GLU A 451 -8.80 10.20 11.71
CA GLU A 451 -7.78 11.09 12.26
C GLU A 451 -8.24 12.56 12.19
N GLU A 452 -8.97 12.96 11.15
CA GLU A 452 -9.61 14.29 11.06
C GLU A 452 -10.73 14.47 12.07
N GLN A 453 -11.61 13.48 12.26
CA GLN A 453 -12.64 13.54 13.31
C GLN A 453 -12.02 13.59 14.71
N GLU A 454 -11.03 12.73 14.99
CA GLU A 454 -10.30 12.77 16.27
C GLU A 454 -9.57 14.12 16.45
N ARG A 455 -9.07 14.71 15.36
CA ARG A 455 -8.42 16.02 15.37
C ARG A 455 -9.41 17.16 15.58
N GLU A 456 -10.59 17.11 14.98
CA GLU A 456 -11.67 18.08 15.22
C GLU A 456 -12.19 17.98 16.65
N GLU A 457 -12.38 16.77 17.18
CA GLU A 457 -12.72 16.53 18.58
C GLU A 457 -11.64 17.07 19.53
N LEU A 458 -10.37 16.84 19.23
CA LEU A 458 -9.25 17.39 20.01
C LEU A 458 -9.18 18.93 19.91
N LEU A 459 -9.46 19.52 18.76
CA LEU A 459 -9.55 20.97 18.59
C LEU A 459 -10.68 21.56 19.43
N GLN A 460 -11.82 20.90 19.47
CA GLN A 460 -12.95 21.27 20.32
C GLN A 460 -12.57 21.22 21.81
N LEU A 461 -11.91 20.14 22.24
CA LEU A 461 -11.43 20.01 23.63
C LEU A 461 -10.39 21.07 24.00
N VAL A 462 -9.51 21.44 23.06
CA VAL A 462 -8.54 22.52 23.28
C VAL A 462 -9.23 23.87 23.38
N ASP A 463 -10.22 24.16 22.52
CA ASP A 463 -10.99 25.40 22.59
C ASP A 463 -11.85 25.47 23.86
N GLU A 464 -12.41 24.34 24.33
CA GLU A 464 -13.10 24.22 25.62
C GLU A 464 -12.16 24.48 26.81
N GLU A 465 -10.95 23.89 26.81
CA GLU A 465 -9.96 24.09 27.87
C GLU A 465 -9.43 25.54 27.88
N LEU A 466 -9.23 26.15 26.70
CA LEU A 466 -8.83 27.56 26.58
C LEU A 466 -9.94 28.52 27.03
N ALA A 467 -11.22 28.17 26.83
CA ALA A 467 -12.34 28.93 27.34
C ALA A 467 -12.47 28.78 28.87
N ALA A 468 -12.29 27.56 29.40
CA ALA A 468 -12.34 27.27 30.83
C ALA A 468 -11.14 27.85 31.60
N ARG A 469 -9.98 27.97 30.94
CA ARG A 469 -8.75 28.53 31.48
C ARG A 469 -8.15 29.50 30.47
N PRO A 470 -8.69 30.73 30.40
CA PRO A 470 -8.13 31.77 29.55
C PRO A 470 -6.65 31.92 29.88
N PHE A 471 -5.79 32.01 28.87
CA PHE A 471 -4.37 32.25 29.08
C PHE A 471 -4.20 33.56 29.85
N SER A 472 -4.01 33.45 31.16
CA SER A 472 -3.61 34.56 32.00
C SER A 472 -2.18 34.91 31.61
N THR A 473 -2.01 36.02 30.90
CA THR A 473 -0.71 36.59 30.53
C THR A 473 0.01 37.21 31.73
N ASP A 474 -0.55 37.12 32.94
CA ASP A 474 0.02 37.69 34.15
C ASP A 474 1.19 36.84 34.67
N LYS A 475 2.39 37.21 34.18
CA LYS A 475 3.68 36.76 34.68
C LYS A 475 3.86 37.17 36.14
N LYS A 476 3.40 36.35 37.09
CA LYS A 476 3.99 36.33 38.43
C LYS A 476 4.90 35.11 38.58
N LYS A 477 6.21 35.38 38.45
CA LYS A 477 7.31 34.45 38.71
C LYS A 477 7.28 33.97 40.17
N GLY A 478 6.57 32.88 40.42
CA GLY A 478 6.67 32.13 41.68
C GLY A 478 7.80 31.10 41.60
N ARG A 479 8.91 31.35 42.30
CA ARG A 479 9.98 30.37 42.54
C ARG A 479 9.37 29.10 43.18
N ARG A 480 9.52 27.93 42.54
CA ARG A 480 9.27 26.64 43.18
C ARG A 480 10.57 26.08 43.79
N PRO A 481 10.53 25.51 45.00
CA PRO A 481 11.69 24.89 45.62
C PRO A 481 11.96 23.50 45.02
N GLY A 482 13.25 23.15 44.96
CA GLY A 482 13.77 22.00 44.24
C GLY A 482 13.23 20.66 44.75
N ARG A 483 12.84 19.81 43.80
CA ARG A 483 12.54 18.40 44.04
C ARG A 483 13.74 17.58 43.59
N ARG A 484 14.44 17.00 44.56
CA ARG A 484 15.50 16.00 44.35
C ARG A 484 14.87 14.75 43.71
N ILE A 485 15.30 14.40 42.51
CA ILE A 485 15.02 13.11 41.89
C ILE A 485 16.26 12.25 42.11
N VAL A 486 16.10 11.13 42.83
CA VAL A 486 17.11 10.09 43.00
C VAL A 486 17.10 9.25 41.73
N SER A 487 18.23 9.13 41.04
CA SER A 487 18.37 8.28 39.86
C SER A 487 18.59 6.83 40.28
N ALA A 488 17.81 5.92 39.70
CA ALA A 488 18.12 4.50 39.66
C ALA A 488 18.53 4.19 38.22
N ALA A 489 19.82 3.93 38.02
CA ALA A 489 20.38 3.54 36.75
C ALA A 489 19.95 2.11 36.40
N HIS A 490 19.06 1.97 35.42
CA HIS A 490 18.92 0.73 34.67
C HIS A 490 19.86 0.76 33.46
N PRO A 491 20.43 -0.40 33.07
CA PRO A 491 21.32 -0.49 31.92
C PRO A 491 20.55 -0.13 30.66
N VAL A 492 20.95 0.98 30.04
CA VAL A 492 20.46 1.46 28.75
C VAL A 492 20.96 0.48 27.69
N VAL A 493 20.08 -0.40 27.24
CA VAL A 493 20.19 -1.06 25.94
C VAL A 493 20.21 0.07 24.90
N PRO A 494 21.16 0.11 23.94
CA PRO A 494 21.21 1.17 22.95
C PRO A 494 19.83 1.27 22.28
N GLU A 495 19.22 2.47 22.35
CA GLU A 495 17.95 2.75 21.71
C GLU A 495 18.02 2.24 20.26
N SER A 496 17.13 1.30 19.94
CA SER A 496 16.89 0.89 18.58
C SER A 496 16.74 2.16 17.75
N PHE A 497 17.55 2.28 16.70
CA PHE A 497 17.47 3.37 15.76
C PHE A 497 16.04 3.42 15.22
N THR A 498 15.19 4.26 15.81
CA THR A 498 13.80 4.36 15.43
C THR A 498 13.79 5.15 14.13
N LEU A 499 13.46 4.47 13.03
CA LEU A 499 13.36 5.08 11.69
C LEU A 499 12.15 6.01 11.55
N LYS A 500 11.21 5.96 12.50
CA LYS A 500 9.97 6.76 12.49
C LYS A 500 10.22 8.28 12.39
N PRO A 501 11.13 8.90 13.16
CA PRO A 501 11.44 10.32 13.04
C PRO A 501 12.03 10.66 11.66
N TYR A 502 12.86 9.77 11.10
CA TYR A 502 13.47 9.97 9.79
C TYR A 502 12.43 9.90 8.66
N ILE A 503 11.53 8.92 8.67
CA ILE A 503 10.44 8.81 7.69
C ILE A 503 9.48 10.00 7.83
N ARG A 504 9.14 10.38 9.06
CA ARG A 504 8.33 11.59 9.32
C ARG A 504 9.01 12.85 8.79
N GLN A 505 10.33 12.96 8.96
CA GLN A 505 11.11 14.06 8.44
C GLN A 505 11.09 14.08 6.90
N ARG A 506 11.34 12.95 6.22
CA ARG A 506 11.28 12.85 4.76
C ARG A 506 9.89 13.18 4.21
N LYS A 507 8.82 12.61 4.80
CA LYS A 507 7.44 12.93 4.43
C LYS A 507 7.16 14.42 4.63
N ARG A 508 7.63 15.01 5.74
CA ARG A 508 7.48 16.45 6.01
C ARG A 508 8.23 17.31 5.00
N GLU A 509 9.47 16.98 4.65
CA GLU A 509 10.26 17.70 3.65
C GLU A 509 9.58 17.66 2.28
N LYS A 510 9.11 16.49 1.84
CA LYS A 510 8.35 16.34 0.60
C LYS A 510 7.04 17.13 0.62
N ASN A 511 6.27 17.04 1.71
CA ASN A 511 5.03 17.80 1.86
C ASN A 511 5.29 19.31 1.88
N MET A 512 6.41 19.77 2.44
CA MET A 512 6.80 21.18 2.43
C MET A 512 7.17 21.65 1.02
N LEU A 513 7.88 20.84 0.24
CA LEU A 513 8.15 21.14 -1.17
C LEU A 513 6.87 21.19 -2.01
N ARG A 514 5.94 20.25 -1.80
CA ARG A 514 4.60 20.27 -2.42
C ARG A 514 3.84 21.54 -2.08
N LEU A 515 3.82 21.93 -0.80
CA LEU A 515 3.16 23.16 -0.37
C LEU A 515 3.79 24.41 -1.00
N ILE A 516 5.12 24.47 -1.12
CA ILE A 516 5.82 25.57 -1.81
C ILE A 516 5.41 25.64 -3.29
N ALA A 517 5.34 24.50 -3.97
CA ALA A 517 4.90 24.44 -5.37
C ALA A 517 3.45 24.93 -5.53
N GLN A 518 2.55 24.51 -4.63
CA GLN A 518 1.16 24.97 -4.62
C GLN A 518 1.06 26.48 -4.39
N ILE A 519 1.80 27.03 -3.41
CA ILE A 519 1.85 28.48 -3.16
C ILE A 519 2.37 29.22 -4.39
N ALA A 520 3.42 28.72 -5.05
CA ALA A 520 3.95 29.33 -6.27
C ALA A 520 2.91 29.34 -7.40
N GLY A 521 2.18 28.24 -7.61
CA GLY A 521 1.08 28.16 -8.57
C GLY A 521 -0.02 29.18 -8.28
N LEU A 522 -0.45 29.29 -7.01
CA LEU A 522 -1.46 30.26 -6.59
C LEU A 522 -0.99 31.71 -6.79
N LEU A 523 0.28 32.02 -6.51
CA LEU A 523 0.83 33.36 -6.73
C LEU A 523 0.86 33.72 -8.22
N ILE A 524 1.18 32.77 -9.10
CA ILE A 524 1.12 32.98 -10.56
C ILE A 524 -0.32 33.29 -11.00
N THR A 525 -1.30 32.53 -10.51
CA THR A 525 -2.72 32.79 -10.81
C THR A 525 -3.18 34.14 -10.27
N LEU A 526 -2.76 34.49 -9.05
CA LEU A 526 -3.10 35.77 -8.43
C LEU A 526 -2.56 36.95 -9.25
N GLU A 527 -1.31 36.87 -9.69
CA GLU A 527 -0.69 37.90 -10.54
C GLU A 527 -1.38 37.99 -11.91
N ALA A 528 -1.78 36.85 -12.49
CA ALA A 528 -2.53 36.85 -13.74
C ALA A 528 -3.92 37.50 -13.62
N TRP A 529 -4.55 37.43 -12.44
CA TRP A 529 -5.85 38.05 -12.17
C TRP A 529 -5.75 39.50 -11.72
N ARG A 530 -4.58 39.91 -11.23
CA ARG A 530 -4.30 41.31 -10.90
C ARG A 530 -4.35 42.10 -12.20
N GLN A 531 -5.43 42.85 -12.39
CA GLN A 531 -5.55 43.72 -13.57
C GLN A 531 -4.50 44.82 -13.45
N PRO A 532 -3.50 44.88 -14.36
CA PRO A 532 -2.55 45.97 -14.34
C PRO A 532 -3.33 47.26 -14.57
N SER A 533 -2.98 48.33 -13.84
CA SER A 533 -3.52 49.63 -14.15
C SER A 533 -3.16 49.99 -15.61
N HIS A 534 -3.95 50.85 -16.25
CA HIS A 534 -3.75 51.19 -17.67
C HIS A 534 -2.34 51.70 -18.02
N GLU A 535 -1.55 52.12 -17.02
CA GLU A 535 -0.18 52.62 -17.15
C GLU A 535 0.91 51.53 -16.99
N GLU A 536 0.57 50.32 -16.57
CA GLU A 536 1.52 49.25 -16.17
C GLU A 536 1.59 48.07 -17.14
N ARG A 537 0.99 48.18 -18.34
CA ARG A 537 0.85 47.04 -19.28
C ARG A 537 2.17 46.43 -19.78
N ASP A 538 3.30 47.14 -19.63
CA ASP A 538 4.64 46.67 -20.04
C ASP A 538 5.58 46.35 -18.85
N VAL A 539 5.08 46.36 -17.61
CA VAL A 539 5.91 46.03 -16.44
C VAL A 539 5.98 44.51 -16.29
N PHE A 540 7.19 43.96 -16.22
CA PHE A 540 7.39 42.54 -15.94
C PHE A 540 6.84 42.19 -14.55
N SER A 541 6.03 41.14 -14.45
CA SER A 541 5.54 40.63 -13.18
C SER A 541 6.71 40.27 -12.26
N ASP A 542 6.75 40.90 -11.08
CA ASP A 542 7.74 40.64 -10.04
C ASP A 542 7.10 39.84 -8.89
N LEU A 543 7.67 38.67 -8.60
CA LEU A 543 7.23 37.80 -7.50
C LEU A 543 7.22 38.54 -6.16
N SER A 544 8.17 39.46 -5.92
CA SER A 544 8.23 40.23 -4.68
C SER A 544 7.01 41.15 -4.52
N ASP A 545 6.57 41.77 -5.62
CA ASP A 545 5.40 42.64 -5.64
C ASP A 545 4.11 41.82 -5.47
N THR A 546 3.98 40.70 -6.19
CA THR A 546 2.83 39.77 -6.02
C THR A 546 2.71 39.27 -4.58
N VAL A 547 3.83 38.89 -3.94
CA VAL A 547 3.82 38.44 -2.54
C VAL A 547 3.43 39.58 -1.59
N SER A 548 3.89 40.80 -1.85
CA SER A 548 3.51 41.98 -1.05
C SER A 548 2.02 42.29 -1.18
N PHE A 549 1.48 42.22 -2.40
CA PHE A 549 0.05 42.34 -2.68
C PHE A 549 -0.75 41.26 -1.94
N ALA A 550 -0.34 39.99 -2.05
CA ALA A 550 -0.99 38.86 -1.39
C ALA A 550 -0.96 39.01 0.14
N PHE A 551 0.16 39.44 0.70
CA PHE A 551 0.32 39.66 2.14
C PHE A 551 -0.72 40.64 2.67
N ASN A 552 -0.86 41.81 2.04
CA ASN A 552 -1.83 42.83 2.46
C ASN A 552 -3.27 42.28 2.44
N HIS A 553 -3.66 41.57 1.38
CA HIS A 553 -5.00 40.99 1.26
C HIS A 553 -5.25 39.85 2.26
N VAL A 554 -4.20 39.10 2.62
CA VAL A 554 -4.30 38.07 3.67
C VAL A 554 -4.48 38.74 5.04
N GLU A 555 -3.77 39.82 5.34
CA GLU A 555 -4.00 40.57 6.59
C GLU A 555 -5.44 41.11 6.66
N GLU A 556 -5.90 41.79 5.60
CA GLU A 556 -7.29 42.26 5.51
C GLU A 556 -8.31 41.13 5.68
N TYR A 557 -8.09 39.98 5.03
CA TYR A 557 -8.95 38.81 5.20
C TYR A 557 -8.99 38.30 6.64
N TYR A 558 -7.85 38.26 7.34
CA TYR A 558 -7.80 37.80 8.72
C TYR A 558 -8.52 38.78 9.66
N ASP A 559 -8.33 40.09 9.44
CA ASP A 559 -9.03 41.14 10.18
C ASP A 559 -10.55 41.06 9.95
N ASP A 560 -11.00 40.95 8.69
CA ASP A 560 -12.42 40.81 8.31
C ASP A 560 -13.09 39.56 8.89
N LYS A 561 -12.32 38.49 9.09
CA LYS A 561 -12.80 37.24 9.70
C LYS A 561 -12.61 37.19 11.20
N GLU A 562 -12.09 38.24 11.83
CA GLU A 562 -11.73 38.31 13.24
C GLU A 562 -10.85 37.11 13.66
N ARG A 563 -9.94 36.70 12.77
CA ARG A 563 -9.02 35.57 12.99
C ARG A 563 -7.63 36.10 13.34
N ASP A 564 -6.97 35.44 14.28
CA ASP A 564 -5.58 35.73 14.64
C ASP A 564 -4.66 34.69 13.96
N PHE A 565 -3.85 35.17 13.01
CA PHE A 565 -2.89 34.33 12.28
C PHE A 565 -1.89 33.64 13.22
N GLU A 566 -1.37 34.34 14.24
CA GLU A 566 -0.41 33.76 15.18
C GLU A 566 -1.07 32.65 16.02
N ARG A 567 -2.33 32.87 16.44
CA ARG A 567 -3.12 31.86 17.16
C ARG A 567 -3.36 30.62 16.30
N GLU A 568 -3.75 30.78 15.04
CA GLU A 568 -3.97 29.67 14.11
C GLU A 568 -2.67 28.90 13.81
N VAL A 569 -1.55 29.60 13.63
CA VAL A 569 -0.23 28.97 13.49
C VAL A 569 0.15 28.19 14.75
N LYS A 570 -0.10 28.74 15.95
CA LYS A 570 0.14 28.04 17.22
C LYS A 570 -0.73 26.77 17.33
N LYS A 571 -2.03 26.86 17.02
CA LYS A 571 -2.93 25.71 16.97
C LYS A 571 -2.38 24.62 16.04
N ARG A 572 -1.99 24.97 14.81
CA ARG A 572 -1.42 24.03 13.83
C ARG A 572 -0.09 23.43 14.28
N ARG A 573 0.80 24.20 14.93
CA ARG A 573 2.08 23.68 15.45
C ARG A 573 1.89 22.64 16.54
N VAL A 574 0.90 22.82 17.42
CA VAL A 574 0.53 21.83 18.45
C VAL A 574 0.02 20.55 17.79
N LEU A 575 -0.89 20.66 16.82
CA LEU A 575 -1.44 19.51 16.08
C LEU A 575 -0.36 18.70 15.37
N LEU A 576 0.58 19.39 14.71
CA LEU A 576 1.68 18.74 13.99
C LEU A 576 2.81 18.25 14.92
N SER A 577 2.66 18.37 16.25
CA SER A 577 3.67 18.00 17.24
C SER A 577 5.04 18.62 16.96
N ILE A 578 5.09 19.84 16.41
CA ILE A 578 6.35 20.52 16.11
C ILE A 578 6.87 21.10 17.44
N PRO A 579 8.02 20.64 17.96
CA PRO A 579 8.52 21.11 19.24
C PRO A 579 8.78 22.61 19.20
N ASN A 580 8.28 23.33 20.21
CA ASN A 580 8.58 24.74 20.38
C ASN A 580 10.07 24.88 20.73
N LYS A 581 10.83 25.60 19.88
CA LYS A 581 12.26 25.86 20.12
C LYS A 581 12.52 26.55 21.46
N SER A 582 11.54 27.30 21.98
CA SER A 582 11.62 27.96 23.29
C SER A 582 11.63 26.98 24.48
N SER A 583 11.16 25.75 24.29
CA SER A 583 11.14 24.70 25.32
C SER A 583 12.44 23.90 25.41
N GLN A 584 13.34 24.04 24.42
CA GLN A 584 14.64 23.35 24.40
C GLN A 584 15.81 24.21 24.89
N ALA A 585 15.57 25.51 25.14
CA ALA A 585 16.58 26.47 25.59
C ALA A 585 16.48 26.82 27.09
N ALA A 586 15.58 26.17 27.83
CA ALA A 586 15.41 26.27 29.28
C ALA A 586 15.53 24.88 29.90
#